data_AF-W6R5S8-F1
#
_entry.id   AF-W6R5S8-F1
#
_cell.length_a   1.000
_cell.length_b   1.000
_cell.length_c   1.000
_cell.angle_alpha   90.00
_cell.angle_beta   90.00
_cell.angle_gamma   90.00
#
_symmetry.space_group_name_H-M   'P 1'
#
loop_
_entity.id
_entity.type
_entity.pdbx_description
1 polymer ?
#
loop_
_entity_poly.entity_id
_entity_poly.type
_entity_poly.pdbx_seq_one_letter_code
_entity_poly.pdbx_strand_id
1 'polypeptide(L)'
;MRTPQYQPKYLWKPTWTGETGLDGKPLQDFQAWDGEVPVGRIRYEDGGPKREKWQWSGHGPEVRERLMPHQGFEPTAREASRMAEEYYDRLMAANGLKGKE
;
A
#
# COMPACT_ATOMS: atom_id res chain seq x y z
N MET A 1 7.35 25.76 9.11
CA MET A 1 6.55 25.48 7.89
C MET A 1 6.15 24.01 7.94
N ARG A 2 4.85 23.67 7.98
CA ARG A 2 4.41 22.26 7.90
C ARG A 2 4.37 21.88 6.42
N THR A 3 5.18 20.92 6.01
CA THR A 3 5.08 20.31 4.67
C THR A 3 3.66 19.75 4.51
N PRO A 4 2.98 19.96 3.37
CA PRO A 4 1.66 19.38 3.16
C PRO A 4 1.76 17.86 3.29
N GLN A 5 0.91 17.29 4.14
CA GLN A 5 0.86 15.85 4.35
C GLN A 5 0.37 15.18 3.07
N TYR A 6 1.01 14.08 2.67
CA TYR A 6 0.62 13.34 1.48
C TYR A 6 -0.85 12.89 1.54
N GLN A 7 -1.55 13.07 0.42
CA GLN A 7 -2.90 12.58 0.20
C GLN A 7 -2.83 11.41 -0.79
N PRO A 8 -3.24 10.20 -0.38
CA PRO A 8 -3.32 9.05 -1.28
C PRO A 8 -4.15 9.37 -2.52
N LYS A 9 -3.68 8.95 -3.69
CA LYS A 9 -4.36 9.15 -4.97
C LYS A 9 -5.53 8.18 -5.13
N TYR A 10 -5.39 6.98 -4.57
CA TYR A 10 -6.40 5.92 -4.66
C TYR A 10 -7.21 5.79 -3.37
N LEU A 11 -8.44 5.30 -3.51
CA LEU A 11 -9.28 4.97 -2.37
C LEU A 11 -8.84 3.64 -1.75
N TRP A 12 -8.29 3.72 -0.54
CA TRP A 12 -7.89 2.56 0.26
C TRP A 12 -9.09 1.99 1.01
N LYS A 13 -9.43 0.72 0.74
CA LYS A 13 -10.57 0.02 1.36
C LYS A 13 -10.09 -1.04 2.35
N PRO A 14 -10.73 -1.20 3.52
CA PRO A 14 -10.38 -2.26 4.46
C PRO A 14 -10.61 -3.64 3.83
N THR A 15 -9.66 -4.56 4.03
CA THR A 15 -9.71 -5.92 3.47
C THR A 15 -10.28 -6.95 4.46
N TRP A 16 -10.15 -6.70 5.77
CA TRP A 16 -10.62 -7.57 6.84
C TRP A 16 -11.68 -6.88 7.70
N THR A 17 -12.81 -6.54 7.10
CA THR A 17 -13.92 -5.91 7.83
C THR A 17 -14.53 -6.88 8.85
N GLY A 18 -14.35 -6.59 10.14
CA GLY A 18 -14.94 -7.37 11.24
C GLY A 18 -14.01 -8.39 11.89
N GLU A 19 -12.77 -8.53 11.42
CA GLU A 19 -11.78 -9.38 12.08
C GLU A 19 -10.90 -8.59 13.04
N THR A 20 -10.52 -9.25 14.14
CA THR A 20 -9.65 -8.69 15.17
C THR A 20 -8.35 -9.47 15.26
N GLY A 21 -7.25 -8.77 15.50
CA GLY A 21 -5.96 -9.38 15.85
C GLY A 21 -6.01 -10.11 17.20
N LEU A 22 -4.90 -10.76 17.54
CA LEU A 22 -4.77 -11.50 18.81
C LEU A 22 -4.90 -10.58 20.04
N ASP A 23 -4.70 -9.28 19.86
CA ASP A 23 -4.87 -8.25 20.89
C ASP A 23 -6.32 -7.74 21.02
N GLY A 24 -7.26 -8.31 20.25
CA GLY A 24 -8.66 -7.94 20.23
C GLY A 24 -8.97 -6.64 19.48
N LYS A 25 -7.99 -6.01 18.83
CA LYS A 25 -8.21 -4.81 18.02
C LYS A 25 -8.54 -5.17 16.57
N PRO A 26 -9.36 -4.38 15.87
CA PRO A 26 -9.60 -4.60 14.44
C PRO A 26 -8.31 -4.60 13.64
N LEU A 27 -8.20 -5.53 12.70
CA LEU A 27 -7.07 -5.55 11.78
C LEU A 27 -7.05 -4.29 10.92
N GLN A 28 -5.96 -3.54 11.01
CA GLN A 28 -5.74 -2.35 10.20
C GLN A 28 -5.03 -2.75 8.91
N ASP A 29 -5.82 -3.16 7.93
CA ASP A 29 -5.33 -3.65 6.64
C ASP A 29 -6.21 -3.12 5.51
N PHE A 30 -5.57 -2.53 4.52
CA PHE A 30 -6.24 -1.82 3.45
C PHE A 30 -5.63 -2.16 2.10
N GLN A 31 -6.46 -2.17 1.06
CA GLN A 31 -6.03 -2.36 -0.32
C GLN A 31 -6.62 -1.29 -1.23
N ALA A 32 -5.80 -0.82 -2.16
CA ALA A 32 -6.19 0.12 -3.20
C ALA A 32 -6.23 -0.56 -4.57
N TRP A 33 -7.08 -0.02 -5.45
CA TRP A 33 -7.34 -0.56 -6.79
C TRP A 33 -7.44 0.57 -7.81
N ASP A 34 -6.92 0.31 -9.00
CA ASP A 34 -7.03 1.09 -10.22
C ASP A 34 -7.93 0.32 -11.21
N GLY A 35 -9.23 0.60 -11.15
CA GLY A 35 -10.25 -0.24 -11.77
C GLY A 35 -10.23 -1.65 -11.19
N GLU A 36 -9.85 -2.64 -12.00
CA GLU A 36 -9.72 -4.05 -11.60
C GLU A 36 -8.29 -4.43 -11.22
N VAL A 37 -7.34 -3.50 -11.34
CA VAL A 37 -5.93 -3.76 -11.06
C VAL A 37 -5.60 -3.39 -9.62
N PRO A 38 -5.05 -4.29 -8.79
CA PRO A 38 -4.64 -3.93 -7.44
C PRO A 38 -3.40 -3.02 -7.50
N VAL A 39 -3.47 -1.86 -6.86
CA VAL A 39 -2.37 -0.89 -6.76
C VAL A 39 -1.39 -1.31 -5.67
N GLY A 40 -1.92 -1.72 -4.51
CA GLY A 40 -1.11 -2.20 -3.40
C GLY A 40 -1.92 -2.46 -2.15
N ARG A 41 -1.25 -3.03 -1.14
CA ARG A 41 -1.82 -3.32 0.20
C ARG A 41 -0.97 -2.67 1.28
N ILE A 42 -1.61 -2.13 2.31
CA ILE A 42 -0.94 -1.66 3.53
C ILE A 42 -1.52 -2.37 4.75
N ARG A 43 -0.66 -2.71 5.69
CA ARG A 43 -1.07 -3.35 6.95
C ARG A 43 -0.29 -2.78 8.12
N TYR A 44 -0.98 -2.51 9.22
CA TYR A 44 -0.32 -2.18 10.49
C TYR A 44 0.21 -3.45 11.15
N GLU A 45 1.48 -3.44 11.52
CA GLU A 45 2.09 -4.51 12.31
C GLU A 45 1.84 -4.24 13.79
N ASP A 46 0.98 -5.06 14.39
CA ASP A 46 0.69 -5.05 15.83
C ASP A 46 1.73 -5.82 16.66
N GLY A 47 2.45 -6.75 16.03
CA GLY A 47 3.42 -7.64 16.66
C GLY A 47 4.81 -7.65 16.02
N GLY A 48 5.72 -8.38 16.66
CA GLY A 48 7.05 -8.69 16.14
C GLY A 48 8.05 -7.50 16.09
N PRO A 49 9.21 -7.71 15.44
CA PRO A 49 10.30 -6.71 15.40
C PRO A 49 9.96 -5.43 14.61
N LYS A 50 8.87 -5.44 13.84
CA LYS A 50 8.40 -4.32 13.03
C LYS A 50 7.09 -3.73 13.57
N ARG A 51 6.73 -4.03 14.83
CA ARG A 51 5.55 -3.44 15.48
C ARG A 51 5.50 -1.93 15.32
N GLU A 52 4.30 -1.39 15.36
CA GLU A 52 4.02 0.05 15.27
C GLU A 52 4.39 0.68 13.92
N LYS A 53 4.67 -0.15 12.91
CA LYS A 53 4.91 0.28 11.54
C LYS A 53 3.83 -0.23 10.60
N TRP A 54 3.73 0.43 9.46
CA TRP A 54 2.86 0.05 8.38
C TRP A 54 3.68 -0.65 7.31
N GLN A 55 3.44 -1.94 7.10
CA GLN A 55 3.95 -2.63 5.94
C GLN A 55 3.21 -2.10 4.70
N TRP A 56 3.94 -1.85 3.62
CA TRP A 56 3.37 -1.66 2.29
C TRP A 56 3.83 -2.77 1.36
N SER A 57 2.96 -3.15 0.44
CA SER A 57 3.23 -4.06 -0.66
C SER A 57 2.71 -3.43 -1.95
N GLY A 58 3.62 -3.14 -2.86
CA GLY A 58 3.32 -2.63 -4.19
C GLY A 58 2.81 -3.76 -5.08
N HIS A 59 1.66 -3.56 -5.72
CA HIS A 59 1.03 -4.52 -6.61
C HIS A 59 1.05 -3.95 -8.04
N GLY A 60 0.32 -4.59 -8.95
CA GLY A 60 0.12 -4.15 -10.32
C GLY A 60 -0.24 -5.31 -11.23
N PRO A 61 -0.54 -5.05 -12.51
CA PRO A 61 -0.99 -6.06 -13.45
C PRO A 61 0.11 -7.08 -13.74
N GLU A 62 -0.22 -8.15 -14.44
CA GLU A 62 0.79 -9.05 -14.98
C GLU A 62 1.64 -8.30 -16.01
N VAL A 63 2.96 -8.25 -15.77
CA VAL A 63 3.90 -7.44 -16.54
C VAL A 63 5.21 -8.20 -16.73
N ARG A 64 5.97 -7.83 -17.76
CA ARG A 64 7.24 -8.45 -18.10
C ARG A 64 8.33 -8.14 -17.07
N GLU A 65 8.40 -6.89 -16.61
CA GLU A 65 9.39 -6.44 -15.63
C GLU A 65 8.72 -6.10 -14.30
N ARG A 66 9.16 -6.75 -13.22
CA ARG A 66 8.78 -6.41 -11.84
C ARG A 66 9.91 -5.63 -11.18
N LEU A 67 9.55 -4.59 -10.44
CA LEU A 67 10.51 -3.73 -9.75
C LEU A 67 10.76 -4.21 -8.31
N MET A 68 11.96 -3.92 -7.81
CA MET A 68 12.36 -4.08 -6.41
C MET A 68 12.82 -2.73 -5.83
N PRO A 69 12.61 -2.47 -4.52
CA PRO A 69 11.78 -3.25 -3.61
C PRO A 69 10.29 -3.09 -3.94
N HIS A 70 9.53 -4.18 -3.83
CA HIS A 70 8.07 -4.18 -3.95
C HIS A 70 7.37 -4.16 -2.58
N GLN A 71 8.12 -4.10 -1.49
CA GLN A 71 7.57 -4.03 -0.14
C GLN A 71 8.52 -3.29 0.80
N GLY A 72 7.97 -2.77 1.88
CA GLY A 72 8.72 -2.07 2.91
C GLY A 72 7.87 -1.75 4.13
N PHE A 73 8.43 -0.95 5.04
CA PHE A 73 7.75 -0.53 6.26
C PHE A 73 7.90 0.96 6.46
N GLU A 74 6.79 1.64 6.73
CA GLU A 74 6.76 3.07 6.98
C GLU A 74 6.15 3.40 8.35
N PRO A 75 6.44 4.59 8.91
CA PRO A 75 5.90 4.98 10.22
C PRO A 75 4.38 5.23 10.22
N THR A 76 3.77 5.51 9.06
CA THR A 76 2.34 5.87 8.99
C THR A 76 1.65 5.22 7.80
N ALA A 77 0.33 5.02 7.91
CA ALA A 77 -0.50 4.53 6.81
C ALA A 77 -0.36 5.38 5.54
N ARG A 78 -0.28 6.71 5.68
CA ARG A 78 -0.17 7.63 4.53
C ARG A 78 1.13 7.48 3.78
N GLU A 79 2.24 7.34 4.50
CA GLU A 79 3.54 7.09 3.88
C GLU A 79 3.58 5.70 3.24
N ALA A 80 3.01 4.68 3.90
CA ALA A 80 2.87 3.34 3.33
C ALA A 80 2.01 3.34 2.04
N SER A 81 0.89 4.08 2.02
CA SER A 81 0.08 4.30 0.83
C SER A 81 0.90 4.97 -0.27
N ARG A 82 1.64 6.05 0.05
CA ARG A 82 2.52 6.73 -0.91
C ARG A 82 3.50 5.77 -1.55
N MET A 83 4.19 4.95 -0.76
CA MET A 83 5.19 4.02 -1.27
C MET A 83 4.58 2.95 -2.18
N ALA A 84 3.40 2.43 -1.85
CA ALA A 84 2.68 1.49 -2.69
C ALA A 84 2.24 2.12 -4.03
N GLU A 85 1.73 3.35 -3.99
CA GLU A 85 1.29 4.09 -5.18
C GLU A 85 2.48 4.50 -6.06
N GLU A 86 3.58 4.99 -5.49
CA GLU A 86 4.82 5.29 -6.21
C GLU A 86 5.45 4.03 -6.82
N TYR A 87 5.30 2.87 -6.17
CA TYR A 87 5.71 1.60 -6.76
C TYR A 87 4.86 1.27 -7.99
N TYR A 88 3.53 1.35 -7.87
CA TYR A 88 2.61 1.08 -8.97
C TYR A 88 2.89 1.98 -10.17
N ASP A 89 3.04 3.29 -9.96
CA ASP A 89 3.33 4.25 -11.01
C ASP A 89 4.65 3.92 -11.74
N ARG A 90 5.70 3.60 -10.99
CA ARG A 90 6.99 3.19 -11.58
C ARG A 90 6.89 1.87 -12.32
N LEU A 91 6.13 0.90 -11.80
CA LEU A 91 5.91 -0.38 -12.44
C LEU A 91 5.21 -0.22 -13.80
N MET A 92 4.15 0.59 -13.82
CA MET A 92 3.41 0.89 -15.04
C MET A 92 4.31 1.59 -16.06
N ALA A 93 5.05 2.62 -15.64
CA ALA A 93 5.97 3.36 -16.49
C ALA A 93 7.09 2.47 -17.08
N ALA A 94 7.71 1.61 -16.27
CA ALA A 94 8.75 0.69 -16.70
C ALA A 94 8.27 -0.31 -17.77
N ASN A 95 6.98 -0.64 -17.76
CA ASN A 95 6.37 -1.56 -18.73
C ASN A 95 5.62 -0.84 -19.86
N GLY A 96 5.77 0.48 -19.99
CA GLY A 96 5.11 1.29 -21.03
C GLY A 96 3.59 1.37 -20.88
N LEU A 97 3.06 1.08 -19.69
CA LEU A 97 1.64 1.16 -19.34
C LEU A 97 1.33 2.49 -18.63
N LYS A 98 0.05 2.83 -18.56
CA LYS A 98 -0.45 3.95 -17.74
C LYS A 98 -1.57 3.46 -16.84
N GLY A 99 -1.58 3.89 -15.58
CA GLY A 99 -2.74 3.74 -14.70
C GLY A 99 -3.92 4.57 -15.20
N LYS A 100 -5.13 4.30 -14.70
CA LYS A 100 -6.36 4.98 -15.18
C LYS A 100 -6.66 6.32 -14.48
N GLU A 101 -5.76 6.87 -13.66
CA GLU A 101 -5.98 8.08 -12.82
C GLU A 101 -7.03 9.07 -13.36
#